data_AF-A0A453MPE1-F1
#
_entry.id   AF-A0A453MPE1-F1
#
_cell.length_a   1.000
_cell.length_b   1.000
_cell.length_c   1.000
_cell.angle_alpha   90.00
_cell.angle_beta   90.00
_cell.angle_gamma   90.00
#
_symmetry.space_group_name_H-M   'P 1'
#
loop_
_entity.id
_entity.type
_entity.pdbx_description
1 polymer ?
#
loop_
_entity_poly.entity_id
_entity_poly.type
_entity_poly.pdbx_seq_one_letter_code
_entity_poly.pdbx_strand_id
1 'polypeptide(L)'
;VILTKDNLIKRRWVGSSRCCFCDHDETIQHLFLDCPLAKLLWRTIHIAFNISPPVHIASLLGTWLAGVEQSTAARIRIGICALLCAI
;
A
#
# COMPACT_ATOMS: atom_id res chain seq x y z
N VAL A 1 -6.30 -12.14 -2.37
CA VAL A 1 -5.15 -12.34 -1.46
C VAL A 1 -4.01 -11.50 -1.99
N ILE A 2 -3.51 -10.52 -1.23
CA ILE A 2 -2.36 -9.70 -1.65
C ILE A 2 -1.10 -10.55 -1.49
N LEU A 3 -0.32 -10.71 -2.56
CA LEU A 3 0.92 -11.48 -2.58
C LEU A 3 2.07 -10.64 -2.01
N THR A 4 2.07 -10.41 -0.70
CA THR A 4 3.24 -9.86 -0.01
C THR A 4 4.13 -10.97 0.51
N LYS A 5 5.45 -10.72 0.64
CA LYS A 5 6.40 -11.74 1.11
C LYS A 5 6.04 -12.31 2.49
N ASP A 6 5.38 -11.53 3.36
CA ASP A 6 4.87 -12.03 4.64
C ASP A 6 3.78 -13.12 4.48
N ASN A 7 2.96 -13.05 3.43
CA ASN A 7 1.99 -14.10 3.11
C ASN A 7 2.65 -15.33 2.46
N LEU A 8 3.76 -15.14 1.74
CA LEU A 8 4.54 -16.22 1.14
C LEU A 8 5.32 -17.01 2.20
N ILE A 9 5.93 -16.33 3.16
CA ILE A 9 6.65 -16.97 4.28
C ILE A 9 5.68 -17.81 5.14
N LYS A 10 4.47 -17.30 5.41
CA LYS A 10 3.41 -18.09 6.08
C LYS A 10 3.00 -19.35 5.32
N ARG A 11 3.28 -19.43 4.01
CA ARG A 11 3.06 -20.60 3.14
C ARG A 11 4.31 -21.43 2.90
N ARG A 12 5.34 -21.29 3.76
CA ARG A 12 6.65 -21.98 3.67
C ARG A 12 7.47 -21.64 2.43
N TRP A 13 7.30 -20.45 1.86
CA TRP A 13 8.22 -19.96 0.83
C TRP A 13 9.58 -19.63 1.44
N VAL A 14 10.66 -20.10 0.81
CA VAL A 14 12.05 -19.86 1.25
C VAL A 14 12.60 -18.68 0.45
N GLY A 15 12.57 -17.50 1.04
CA GLY A 15 13.19 -16.31 0.49
C GLY A 15 13.28 -15.18 1.51
N SER A 16 13.95 -14.08 1.13
CA SER A 16 14.17 -12.96 2.03
C SER A 16 12.84 -12.33 2.47
N SER A 17 12.67 -12.09 3.77
CA SER A 17 11.56 -11.27 4.28
C SER A 17 11.75 -9.78 4.00
N ARG A 18 12.92 -9.35 3.52
CA ARG A 18 13.23 -7.93 3.33
C ARG A 18 12.51 -7.32 2.14
N CYS A 19 12.14 -6.06 2.30
CA CYS A 19 11.54 -5.19 1.30
C CYS A 19 12.48 -5.03 0.09
N CYS A 20 11.94 -5.01 -1.12
CA CYS A 20 12.74 -4.80 -2.33
C CYS A 20 13.36 -3.39 -2.42
N PHE A 21 12.78 -2.42 -1.71
CA PHE A 21 13.13 -0.99 -1.85
C PHE A 21 13.91 -0.43 -0.67
N CYS A 22 14.03 -1.19 0.44
CA CYS A 22 14.81 -0.77 1.60
C CYS A 22 15.18 -1.97 2.48
N ASP A 23 16.08 -1.76 3.44
CA ASP A 23 16.61 -2.83 4.31
C ASP A 23 15.73 -3.14 5.53
N HIS A 24 14.40 -3.10 5.38
CA HIS A 24 13.44 -3.45 6.43
C HIS A 24 12.63 -4.68 6.03
N ASP A 25 12.05 -5.38 7.00
CA ASP A 25 11.12 -6.47 6.72
C ASP A 25 9.88 -5.99 5.95
N GLU A 26 9.58 -6.70 4.86
CA GLU A 26 8.43 -6.50 4.02
C GLU A 26 7.17 -7.02 4.71
N THR A 27 6.29 -6.10 5.06
CA THR A 27 4.92 -6.38 5.48
C THR A 27 3.97 -5.62 4.57
N ILE A 28 2.70 -6.03 4.48
CA ILE A 28 1.69 -5.25 3.72
C ILE A 28 1.67 -3.79 4.19
N GLN A 29 1.74 -3.53 5.50
CA GLN A 29 1.76 -2.16 6.01
C GLN A 29 3.02 -1.42 5.55
N HIS A 30 4.18 -2.06 5.65
CA HIS A 30 5.43 -1.44 5.23
C HIS A 30 5.46 -1.16 3.73
N LEU A 31 5.12 -2.13 2.90
CA LEU A 31 5.15 -2.00 1.45
C LEU A 31 4.21 -0.90 0.94
N PHE A 32 3.03 -0.75 1.55
CA PHE A 32 2.02 0.20 1.10
C PHE A 32 2.10 1.57 1.79
N LEU A 33 2.68 1.69 3.00
CA LEU A 33 2.64 2.92 3.80
C LEU A 33 4.02 3.36 4.32
N ASP A 34 4.80 2.46 4.92
CA ASP A 34 6.00 2.86 5.68
C ASP A 34 7.29 2.93 4.85
N CYS A 35 7.34 2.19 3.74
CA CYS A 35 8.46 2.14 2.80
C CYS A 35 8.78 3.56 2.30
N PRO A 36 10.06 3.97 2.22
CA PRO A 36 10.45 5.28 1.72
C PRO A 36 9.84 5.61 0.34
N LEU A 37 9.76 4.61 -0.53
CA LEU A 37 9.17 4.75 -1.86
C LEU A 37 7.64 4.89 -1.81
N ALA A 38 6.97 4.13 -0.93
CA ALA A 38 5.53 4.31 -0.69
C ALA A 38 5.22 5.71 -0.14
N LYS A 39 6.02 6.21 0.80
CA LYS A 39 5.90 7.59 1.32
C LYS A 39 6.05 8.64 0.23
N LEU A 40 6.96 8.43 -0.72
CA LEU A 40 7.12 9.32 -1.87
C LEU A 40 5.87 9.33 -2.75
N LEU A 41 5.33 8.15 -3.09
CA LEU A 41 4.09 8.05 -3.86
C LEU A 41 2.91 8.71 -3.14
N TRP A 42 2.79 8.51 -1.83
CA TRP A 42 1.77 9.16 -1.01
C TRP A 42 1.90 10.68 -1.01
N ARG A 43 3.11 11.22 -1.00
CA ARG A 43 3.33 12.67 -1.15
C ARG A 43 2.88 13.16 -2.52
N THR A 44 3.19 12.43 -3.60
CA THR A 44 2.73 12.77 -4.95
C THR A 44 1.20 12.76 -5.04
N ILE A 45 0.55 11.74 -4.47
CA ILE A 45 -0.92 11.64 -4.42
C ILE A 45 -1.51 12.80 -3.61
N HIS A 46 -0.90 13.14 -2.47
CA HIS A 46 -1.34 14.27 -1.66
C HIS A 46 -1.21 15.60 -2.40
N ILE A 47 -0.11 15.83 -3.12
CA ILE A 47 0.08 17.07 -3.88
C ILE A 47 -0.88 17.15 -5.07
N ALA A 48 -1.07 16.06 -5.80
CA ALA A 48 -1.88 16.04 -7.01
C ALA A 48 -3.40 16.05 -6.74
N PHE A 49 -3.83 15.36 -5.68
CA PHE A 49 -5.25 15.10 -5.42
C PHE A 49 -5.74 15.63 -4.06
N ASN A 50 -4.86 16.21 -3.23
CA ASN A 50 -5.15 16.64 -1.86
C ASN A 50 -5.66 15.51 -0.95
N ILE A 51 -5.25 14.28 -1.23
CA ILE A 51 -5.64 13.09 -0.46
C ILE A 51 -4.52 12.73 0.51
N SER A 52 -4.83 12.75 1.80
CA SER A 52 -3.88 12.35 2.86
C SER A 52 -3.70 10.83 2.88
N PRO A 53 -2.48 10.31 3.10
CA PRO A 53 -2.27 8.87 3.24
C PRO A 53 -3.01 8.32 4.47
N PRO A 54 -3.48 7.06 4.42
CA PRO A 54 -4.02 6.40 5.60
C PRO A 54 -2.91 5.99 6.57
N VAL A 55 -3.23 5.95 7.87
CA VAL A 55 -2.29 5.55 8.92
C VAL A 55 -2.11 4.03 9.01
N HIS A 56 -3.17 3.27 8.65
CA HIS A 56 -3.16 1.82 8.69
C HIS A 56 -3.68 1.24 7.39
N ILE A 57 -3.18 0.05 7.01
CA ILE A 57 -3.64 -0.68 5.83
C ILE A 57 -5.13 -1.03 5.92
N ALA A 58 -5.63 -1.29 7.14
CA ALA A 58 -7.04 -1.54 7.39
C ALA A 58 -7.90 -0.31 7.01
N SER A 59 -7.41 0.90 7.30
CA SER A 59 -8.09 2.14 6.91
C SER A 59 -8.08 2.32 5.40
N LEU A 60 -6.95 2.05 4.72
CA LEU A 60 -6.85 2.10 3.24
C LEU A 60 -7.94 1.26 2.56
N LEU A 61 -8.16 0.04 3.05
CA LEU A 61 -9.14 -0.91 2.50
C LEU A 61 -10.57 -0.63 2.98
N GLY A 62 -10.74 0.07 4.10
CA GLY A 62 -12.02 0.30 4.76
C GLY A 62 -12.51 1.75 4.66
N THR A 63 -12.11 2.58 5.62
CA THR A 63 -12.72 3.89 5.92
C THR A 63 -12.01 5.09 5.30
N TRP A 64 -10.88 4.91 4.63
CA TRP A 64 -10.02 6.01 4.18
C TRP A 64 -10.68 7.01 3.22
N LEU A 65 -11.68 6.56 2.45
CA LEU A 65 -12.47 7.40 1.53
C LEU A 65 -13.94 7.48 1.97
N ALA A 66 -14.20 7.37 3.27
CA ALA A 66 -15.56 7.53 3.81
C ALA A 66 -16.07 8.95 3.51
N GLY A 67 -17.08 9.04 2.65
CA GLY A 67 -17.63 10.32 2.16
C GLY A 67 -17.42 10.58 0.66
N VAL A 68 -16.55 9.80 0.00
CA VAL A 68 -16.43 9.80 -1.47
C VAL A 68 -17.41 8.79 -2.05
N GLU A 69 -17.98 9.08 -3.22
CA GLU A 69 -18.85 8.15 -3.94
C GLU A 69 -18.14 6.79 -4.10
N GLN A 70 -18.83 5.69 -3.79
CA GLN A 70 -18.23 4.35 -3.75
C GLN A 70 -17.54 3.96 -5.06
N SER A 71 -18.09 4.38 -6.21
CA SER A 71 -17.54 4.07 -7.53
C SER A 71 -16.19 4.78 -7.75
N THR A 72 -16.12 6.06 -7.38
CA THR A 72 -14.90 6.88 -7.45
C THR A 72 -13.86 6.40 -6.44
N ALA A 73 -14.29 6.08 -5.21
CA ALA A 73 -13.43 5.56 -4.17
C ALA A 73 -12.80 4.22 -4.56
N ALA A 74 -13.57 3.33 -5.20
CA ALA A 74 -13.06 2.06 -5.72
C ALA A 74 -12.00 2.29 -6.80
N ARG A 75 -12.24 3.21 -7.75
CA ARG A 75 -11.26 3.54 -8.80
C ARG A 75 -9.97 4.12 -8.23
N ILE A 76 -10.06 5.03 -7.26
CA ILE A 76 -8.89 5.61 -6.58
C ILE A 76 -8.09 4.50 -5.86
N ARG A 77 -8.78 3.62 -5.12
CA ARG A 77 -8.13 2.48 -4.44
C ARG A 77 -7.43 1.55 -5.43
N ILE A 78 -8.11 1.19 -6.52
CA ILE A 78 -7.53 0.31 -7.55
C ILE A 78 -6.31 0.97 -8.19
N GLY A 79 -6.40 2.25 -8.55
CA GLY A 79 -5.28 2.99 -9.15
C GLY A 79 -4.06 3.08 -8.23
N ILE A 80 -4.28 3.40 -6.96
CA ILE A 80 -3.19 3.48 -5.96
C ILE A 80 -2.60 2.09 -5.68
N CYS A 81 -3.44 1.07 -5.51
CA CYS A 81 -2.97 -0.30 -5.35
C CYS A 81 -2.18 -0.77 -6.57
N ALA A 82 -2.61 -0.43 -7.79
CA ALA A 82 -1.88 -0.78 -9.02
C ALA A 82 -0.52 -0.09 -9.08
N LEU A 83 -0.45 1.21 -8.73
CA LEU A 83 0.82 1.94 -8.66
C LEU A 83 1.76 1.38 -7.60
N LEU A 84 1.24 1.01 -6.43
CA LEU A 84 2.02 0.42 -5.33
C LEU A 84 2.46 -1.02 -5.62
N CYS A 85 1.70 -1.78 -6.42
CA CYS A 85 2.06 -3.13 -6.85
C CYS A 85 2.97 -3.18 -8.09
N ALA A 86 3.08 -2.09 -8.85
CA ALA A 86 3.94 -2.00 -10.04
C ALA A 86 5.40 -1.69 -9.71
N ILE A 87 5.68 -1.37 -8.44
CA ILE A 87 7.01 -1.21 -7.89
C ILE A 87 7.57 -2.58 -7.56
#